data_AF-A0A7X6UEC9-F1
#
_entry.id   AF-A0A7X6UEC9-F1
#
_cell.length_a   1.000
_cell.length_b   1.000
_cell.length_c   1.000
_cell.angle_alpha   90.00
_cell.angle_beta   90.00
_cell.angle_gamma   90.00
#
_symmetry.space_group_name_H-M   'P 1'
#
loop_
_entity.id
_entity.type
_entity.pdbx_description
1 polymer ?
#
loop_
_entity_poly.entity_id
_entity_poly.type
_entity_poly.pdbx_seq_one_letter_code
_entity_poly.pdbx_strand_id
1 'polypeptide(L)'
;MSETTNQHPWGRVDEARTVFVREGEAEREVGQFPDGTPEEAIAYYERKFADLEGAVTLLEARIARGTAGADVASTVAKLQEQLVEPAAVGDLAALRARVESLSGRASELTEKQQAEREAAKQQALETR
;
A
#
# COMPACT_ATOMS: atom_id res chain seq x y z
N MET A 1 33.11 13.11 15.68
CA MET A 1 31.97 13.75 16.33
C MET A 1 30.81 12.82 16.10
N SER A 2 30.21 12.29 17.15
CA SER A 2 29.28 11.18 17.06
C SER A 2 27.99 11.62 16.37
N GLU A 3 27.74 11.06 15.19
CA GLU A 3 26.49 11.17 14.46
C GLU A 3 25.36 10.70 15.38
N THR A 4 24.57 11.64 15.90
CA THR A 4 23.25 11.36 16.49
C THR A 4 22.32 11.00 15.33
N THR A 5 22.61 9.89 14.66
CA THR A 5 21.77 9.36 13.59
C THR A 5 20.51 8.89 14.30
N ASN A 6 19.42 9.62 14.08
CA ASN A 6 18.10 9.34 14.63
C ASN A 6 17.57 8.07 13.94
N GLN A 7 18.07 6.90 14.38
CA GLN A 7 17.74 5.60 13.79
C GLN A 7 16.37 5.19 14.29
N HIS A 8 15.36 5.40 13.43
CA HIS A 8 14.13 4.67 13.55
C HIS A 8 14.33 3.26 12.96
N PRO A 9 13.70 2.21 13.51
CA PRO A 9 13.84 0.83 13.01
C PRO A 9 13.65 0.67 11.49
N TRP A 10 12.84 1.53 10.87
CA TRP A 10 12.58 1.52 9.42
C TRP A 10 13.01 2.81 8.69
N GLY A 11 13.64 3.77 9.36
CA GLY A 11 13.95 5.05 8.71
C GLY A 11 15.04 5.87 9.38
N ARG A 12 15.68 6.71 8.58
CA ARG A 12 16.78 7.59 8.98
C ARG A 12 16.60 8.95 8.35
N VAL A 13 17.09 9.99 9.02
CA VAL A 13 17.18 11.35 8.44
C VAL A 13 18.62 11.81 8.51
N ASP A 14 19.12 12.39 7.42
CA ASP A 14 20.45 12.98 7.39
C ASP A 14 20.47 14.46 7.81
N GLU A 15 21.67 15.05 7.82
CA GLU A 15 21.87 16.47 8.18
C GLU A 15 21.24 17.44 7.17
N ALA A 16 20.98 16.99 5.94
CA ALA A 16 20.30 17.75 4.90
C ALA A 16 18.76 17.67 4.99
N ARG A 17 18.22 17.01 6.03
CA ARG A 17 16.80 16.71 6.23
C ARG A 17 16.22 15.80 5.14
N THR A 18 17.05 14.98 4.53
CA THR A 18 16.65 13.93 3.61
C THR A 18 16.28 12.70 4.41
N VAL A 19 15.09 12.17 4.14
CA VAL A 19 14.52 11.00 4.82
C VAL A 19 14.76 9.77 3.97
N PHE A 20 15.34 8.76 4.61
CA PHE A 20 15.64 7.46 4.05
C PHE A 20 14.76 6.41 4.73
N VAL A 21 14.23 5.47 3.96
CA VAL A 21 13.55 4.28 4.45
C VAL A 21 14.49 3.09 4.33
N ARG A 22 14.46 2.23 5.34
CA ARG A 22 15.19 0.98 5.35
C ARG A 22 14.28 -0.15 4.85
N GLU A 23 14.63 -0.72 3.70
CA GLU A 23 13.93 -1.86 3.10
C GLU A 23 14.86 -3.08 3.15
N GLY A 24 14.80 -3.81 4.26
CA GLY A 24 15.70 -4.94 4.53
C GLY A 24 17.14 -4.47 4.79
N GLU A 25 18.03 -4.78 3.84
CA GLU A 25 19.46 -4.41 3.90
C GLU A 25 19.77 -3.13 3.11
N ALA A 26 18.82 -2.62 2.31
CA ALA A 26 18.98 -1.42 1.52
C ALA A 26 18.33 -0.19 2.19
N GLU A 27 18.91 0.98 1.97
CA GLU A 27 18.32 2.29 2.29
C GLU A 27 17.89 2.97 1.00
N ARG A 28 16.69 3.55 0.98
CA ARG A 28 16.14 4.29 -0.16
C ARG A 28 15.74 5.69 0.27
N GLU A 29 16.06 6.69 -0.54
CA GLU A 29 15.57 8.05 -0.33
C GLU A 29 14.05 8.11 -0.59
N VAL A 30 13.32 8.63 0.39
CA VAL A 30 11.86 8.76 0.39
C VAL A 30 11.44 10.17 0.01
N GLY A 31 12.25 11.15 0.41
CA GLY A 31 12.05 12.56 0.14
C GLY A 31 12.74 13.44 1.18
N GLN A 32 12.54 14.74 1.07
CA GLN A 32 13.17 15.73 1.95
C GLN A 32 12.11 16.47 2.76
N PHE A 33 12.42 16.78 4.01
CA PHE A 33 11.57 17.54 4.91
C PHE A 33 12.27 18.82 5.38
N PRO A 34 12.30 19.89 4.57
CA PRO A 34 13.03 21.12 4.91
C PRO A 34 12.40 21.89 6.08
N ASP A 35 11.10 21.76 6.33
CA ASP A 35 10.33 22.59 7.27
C ASP A 35 10.12 21.97 8.66
N GLY A 36 11.15 21.36 9.26
CA GLY A 36 11.05 20.88 10.65
C GLY A 36 12.27 20.12 11.14
N THR A 37 12.09 19.43 12.26
CA THR A 37 13.11 18.59 12.88
C THR A 37 13.17 17.19 12.23
N PRO A 38 14.30 16.48 12.34
CA PRO A 38 14.42 15.10 11.88
C PRO A 38 13.36 14.15 12.47
N GLU A 39 12.97 14.37 13.73
CA GLU A 39 11.92 13.61 14.42
C GLU A 39 10.55 13.85 13.79
N GLU A 40 10.20 15.11 13.49
CA GLU A 40 8.96 15.46 12.80
C GLU A 40 8.91 14.92 11.38
N ALA A 41 10.06 14.90 10.70
CA ALA A 41 10.18 14.32 9.37
C ALA A 41 9.84 12.82 9.41
N ILE A 42 10.50 12.03 10.28
CA ILE A 42 10.19 10.60 10.47
C ILE A 42 8.70 10.42 10.78
N ALA A 43 8.18 11.12 11.79
CA ALA A 43 6.77 10.99 12.20
C ALA A 43 5.78 11.33 11.06
N TYR A 44 6.11 12.30 10.20
CA TYR A 44 5.31 12.65 9.04
C TYR A 44 5.24 11.50 8.03
N TYR A 45 6.38 10.89 7.71
CA TYR A 45 6.46 9.76 6.77
C TYR A 45 5.91 8.46 7.35
N GLU A 46 6.02 8.25 8.66
CA GLU A 46 5.35 7.14 9.36
C GLU A 46 3.84 7.29 9.34
N ARG A 47 3.32 8.52 9.51
CA ARG A 47 1.88 8.76 9.37
C ARG A 47 1.38 8.46 7.97
N LYS A 48 2.18 8.75 6.93
CA LYS A 48 1.88 8.33 5.56
C LYS A 48 1.88 6.82 5.39
N PHE A 49 2.81 6.12 6.03
CA PHE A 49 2.80 4.66 6.05
C PHE A 49 1.52 4.11 6.70
N ALA A 50 1.14 4.65 7.86
CA ALA A 50 -0.08 4.23 8.57
C ALA A 50 -1.36 4.47 7.75
N ASP A 51 -1.42 5.55 6.97
CA ASP A 51 -2.54 5.83 6.06
C ASP A 51 -2.64 4.77 4.94
N LEU A 52 -1.50 4.43 4.32
CA LEU A 52 -1.43 3.35 3.32
C LEU A 52 -1.79 2.00 3.93
N GLU A 53 -1.26 1.67 5.10
CA GLU A 53 -1.59 0.43 5.82
C GLU A 53 -3.09 0.36 6.15
N GLY A 54 -3.69 1.47 6.59
CA GLY A 54 -5.12 1.58 6.84
C GLY A 54 -5.95 1.36 5.58
N ALA A 55 -5.54 1.93 4.44
CA ALA A 55 -6.19 1.73 3.15
C ALA A 55 -6.15 0.26 2.71
N VAL A 56 -4.99 -0.39 2.85
CA VAL A 56 -4.81 -1.82 2.55
C VAL A 56 -5.67 -2.69 3.47
N THR A 57 -5.64 -2.44 4.77
CA THR A 57 -6.45 -3.17 5.77
C THR A 57 -7.95 -3.05 5.49
N LEU A 58 -8.41 -1.86 5.10
CA LEU A 58 -9.81 -1.63 4.74
C LEU A 58 -10.20 -2.42 3.48
N LEU A 59 -9.30 -2.49 2.49
CA LEU A 59 -9.50 -3.25 1.26
C LEU A 59 -9.54 -4.76 1.54
N GLU A 60 -8.64 -5.28 2.37
CA GLU A 60 -8.66 -6.67 2.86
C GLU A 60 -10.00 -7.01 3.51
N ALA A 61 -10.48 -6.16 4.41
CA ALA A 61 -11.75 -6.37 5.08
C ALA A 61 -12.94 -6.38 4.11
N ARG A 62 -12.94 -5.51 3.08
CA ARG A 62 -13.99 -5.49 2.04
C ARG A 62 -13.97 -6.75 1.18
N ILE A 63 -12.79 -7.19 0.75
CA ILE A 63 -12.62 -8.41 -0.04
C ILE A 63 -13.05 -9.63 0.77
N ALA A 64 -12.62 -9.72 2.03
CA ALA A 64 -12.99 -10.83 2.92
C ALA A 64 -14.50 -10.91 3.18
N ARG A 65 -15.19 -9.76 3.23
CA ARG A 65 -16.66 -9.69 3.39
C ARG A 65 -17.43 -9.84 2.07
N GLY A 66 -16.76 -9.92 0.92
CA GLY A 66 -17.40 -9.94 -0.39
C GLY A 66 -18.10 -8.63 -0.76
N THR A 67 -17.79 -7.53 -0.08
CA THR A 67 -18.36 -6.19 -0.36
C THR A 67 -17.46 -5.35 -1.26
N ALA A 68 -16.35 -5.92 -1.73
CA ALA A 68 -15.48 -5.29 -2.70
C ALA A 68 -16.19 -5.16 -4.06
N GLY A 69 -16.24 -3.94 -4.60
CA GLY A 69 -16.84 -3.67 -5.89
C GLY A 69 -16.01 -4.21 -7.05
N ALA A 70 -16.54 -4.09 -8.27
CA ALA A 70 -15.82 -4.46 -9.49
C ALA A 70 -14.53 -3.63 -9.72
N ASP A 71 -14.36 -2.51 -9.02
CA ASP A 71 -13.14 -1.68 -9.09
C ASP A 71 -11.99 -2.23 -8.22
N VAL A 72 -12.23 -3.28 -7.42
CA VAL A 72 -11.25 -3.80 -6.46
C VAL A 72 -9.89 -4.07 -7.08
N ALA A 73 -9.85 -4.67 -8.27
CA ALA A 73 -8.61 -4.95 -8.99
C ALA A 73 -7.87 -3.66 -9.37
N SER A 74 -8.60 -2.64 -9.85
CA SER A 74 -8.04 -1.32 -10.17
C SER A 74 -7.52 -0.60 -8.94
N THR A 75 -8.21 -0.73 -7.80
CA THR A 75 -7.78 -0.14 -6.53
C THR A 75 -6.51 -0.81 -6.01
N VAL A 76 -6.41 -2.15 -6.09
CA VAL A 76 -5.17 -2.88 -5.77
C VAL A 76 -4.03 -2.45 -6.68
N ALA A 77 -4.25 -2.38 -8.00
CA ALA A 77 -3.22 -1.99 -8.95
C ALA A 77 -2.67 -0.58 -8.64
N LYS A 78 -3.54 0.39 -8.35
CA LYS A 78 -3.11 1.74 -7.93
C LYS A 78 -2.29 1.71 -6.64
N LEU A 79 -2.66 0.89 -5.66
CA LEU A 79 -1.88 0.72 -4.43
C LEU A 79 -0.51 0.10 -4.73
N GLN A 80 -0.43 -0.87 -5.65
CA GLN A 80 0.86 -1.44 -6.09
C GLN A 80 1.75 -0.37 -6.72
N GLU A 81 1.21 0.46 -7.60
CA GLU A 81 1.94 1.58 -8.21
C GLU A 81 2.42 2.58 -7.15
N GLN A 82 1.57 2.94 -6.19
CA GLN A 82 1.93 3.82 -5.07
C GLN A 82 3.01 3.21 -4.16
N LEU A 83 3.08 1.87 -4.08
CA LEU A 83 4.06 1.14 -3.29
C LEU A 83 5.36 0.85 -4.05
N VAL A 84 5.52 1.26 -5.32
CA VAL A 84 6.82 1.16 -6.02
C VAL A 84 7.82 2.10 -5.36
N GLU A 85 7.49 3.39 -5.29
CA GLU A 85 8.31 4.43 -4.64
C GLU A 85 7.48 5.21 -3.60
N PRO A 86 6.99 4.54 -2.54
CA PRO A 86 6.11 5.18 -1.58
C PRO A 86 6.90 6.22 -0.80
N ALA A 87 6.33 7.41 -0.69
CA ALA A 87 6.83 8.47 0.15
C ALA A 87 6.41 8.21 1.62
N ALA A 88 6.90 7.11 2.22
CA ALA A 88 6.53 6.64 3.55
C ALA A 88 7.68 5.87 4.23
N VAL A 89 7.71 5.89 5.56
CA VAL A 89 8.70 5.19 6.39
C VAL A 89 7.97 4.15 7.24
N GLY A 90 8.37 2.88 7.11
CA GLY A 90 7.72 1.75 7.79
C GLY A 90 8.07 0.41 7.15
N ASP A 91 7.33 -0.64 7.49
CA ASP A 91 7.50 -1.97 6.91
C ASP A 91 6.86 -2.06 5.50
N LEU A 92 7.52 -1.40 4.54
CA LEU A 92 7.09 -1.38 3.13
C LEU A 92 7.11 -2.78 2.51
N ALA A 93 8.02 -3.65 2.93
CA ALA A 93 8.11 -5.02 2.45
C ALA A 93 6.86 -5.82 2.84
N ALA A 94 6.43 -5.75 4.11
CA ALA A 94 5.20 -6.38 4.56
C ALA A 94 3.98 -5.80 3.85
N LEU A 95 3.93 -4.48 3.65
CA LEU A 95 2.82 -3.82 2.97
C LEU A 95 2.70 -4.27 1.50
N ARG A 96 3.81 -4.35 0.77
CA ARG A 96 3.84 -4.88 -0.61
C ARG A 96 3.38 -6.32 -0.67
N ALA A 97 3.83 -7.18 0.24
CA ALA A 97 3.40 -8.57 0.30
C ALA A 97 1.88 -8.71 0.53
N ARG A 98 1.30 -7.87 1.40
CA ARG A 98 -0.16 -7.83 1.60
C ARG A 98 -0.89 -7.40 0.34
N VAL A 99 -0.45 -6.33 -0.32
CA VAL A 99 -1.09 -5.84 -1.56
C VAL A 99 -0.96 -6.85 -2.71
N GLU A 100 0.17 -7.54 -2.84
CA GLU A 100 0.33 -8.62 -3.82
C GLU A 100 -0.66 -9.76 -3.57
N SER A 101 -0.80 -10.20 -2.32
CA SER A 101 -1.80 -11.19 -1.92
C SER A 101 -3.23 -10.75 -2.23
N LEU A 102 -3.55 -9.46 -2.03
CA LEU A 102 -4.83 -8.89 -2.42
C LEU A 102 -5.06 -8.91 -3.93
N SER A 103 -4.02 -8.69 -4.73
CA SER A 103 -4.11 -8.69 -6.20
C SER A 103 -4.55 -10.05 -6.73
N GLY A 104 -3.99 -11.13 -6.16
CA GLY A 104 -4.43 -12.50 -6.46
C GLY A 104 -5.91 -12.70 -6.12
N ARG A 105 -6.32 -12.36 -4.90
CA ARG A 105 -7.72 -12.52 -4.44
C ARG A 105 -8.72 -11.66 -5.22
N ALA A 106 -8.32 -10.44 -5.59
CA ALA A 106 -9.14 -9.52 -6.38
C ALA A 106 -9.36 -10.04 -7.80
N SER A 107 -8.33 -10.65 -8.40
CA SER A 107 -8.44 -11.30 -9.72
C SER A 107 -9.41 -12.47 -9.67
N GLU A 108 -9.26 -13.39 -8.70
CA GLU A 108 -10.17 -14.52 -8.53
C GLU A 108 -11.63 -14.09 -8.31
N LEU A 109 -11.85 -13.05 -7.50
CA LEU A 109 -13.18 -12.50 -7.24
C LEU A 109 -13.79 -11.90 -8.51
N THR A 110 -12.98 -11.20 -9.31
CA THR A 110 -13.40 -10.59 -10.57
C THR A 110 -13.82 -11.66 -11.56
N GLU A 111 -13.03 -12.74 -11.72
CA GLU A 111 -13.36 -13.87 -12.59
C GLU A 111 -14.68 -14.53 -12.18
N LYS A 112 -14.89 -14.77 -10.88
CA LYS A 112 -16.16 -15.32 -10.37
C LYS A 112 -17.34 -14.39 -10.68
N GLN A 113 -17.21 -13.09 -10.42
CA GLN A 113 -18.28 -12.13 -10.69
C GLN A 113 -18.60 -12.01 -12.18
N GLN A 114 -17.61 -12.11 -13.07
CA GLN A 114 -17.84 -12.11 -14.51
C GLN A 114 -18.60 -13.36 -14.94
N ALA A 115 -18.18 -14.55 -14.48
CA ALA A 115 -18.88 -15.80 -14.77
C ALA A 115 -20.34 -15.78 -14.29
N GLU A 116 -20.61 -15.27 -13.08
CA GLU A 116 -21.98 -15.12 -12.57
C GLU A 116 -22.81 -14.11 -13.38
N ARG A 117 -22.20 -12.99 -13.81
CA ARG A 117 -22.88 -12.01 -14.69
C ARG A 117 -23.19 -12.58 -16.07
N GLU A 118 -22.30 -13.36 -16.65
CA GLU A 118 -22.54 -14.03 -17.93
C GLU A 118 -23.64 -15.08 -17.80
N ALA A 119 -23.63 -15.89 -16.73
CA ALA A 119 -24.70 -16.84 -16.44
C ALA A 119 -26.07 -16.14 -16.24
N ALA A 120 -26.11 -15.02 -15.50
CA ALA A 120 -27.32 -14.24 -15.31
C ALA A 120 -27.83 -13.62 -16.63
N LYS A 121 -26.92 -13.17 -17.51
CA LYS A 121 -27.30 -12.69 -18.85
C LYS A 121 -27.87 -13.79 -19.74
N GLN A 122 -27.29 -14.99 -19.72
CA GLN A 122 -27.81 -16.14 -20.47
C GLN A 122 -29.23 -16.51 -20.00
N GLN A 123 -29.44 -16.62 -18.68
CA GLN A 123 -30.77 -16.89 -18.12
C GLN A 123 -31.81 -15.82 -18.45
N ALA A 124 -31.40 -14.54 -18.46
CA ALA A 124 -32.27 -13.43 -18.85
C ALA A 124 -32.61 -13.45 -20.36
N LEU A 125 -31.73 -13.99 -21.21
CA LEU A 125 -31.99 -14.15 -22.64
C LEU A 125 -32.89 -15.36 -22.94
N GLU A 126 -32.73 -16.46 -22.20
CA GLU A 126 -33.52 -17.70 -22.37
C GLU A 126 -34.97 -17.57 -21.85
N THR A 127 -35.23 -16.62 -20.95
CA THR A 127 -36.58 -16.36 -20.41
C THR A 127 -37.41 -15.40 -21.28
N ARG A 128 -36.88 -14.93 -22.42
CA ARG A 128 -37.56 -14.00 -23.34
C ARG A 128 -38.23 -14.68 -24.53
#